data_AF-A0A329E227-F1
#
_entry.id   AF-A0A329E227-F1
#
_cell.length_a   1.000
_cell.length_b   1.000
_cell.length_c   1.000
_cell.angle_alpha   90.00
_cell.angle_beta   90.00
_cell.angle_gamma   90.00
#
_symmetry.space_group_name_H-M   'P 1'
#
loop_
_entity.id
_entity.type
_entity.pdbx_description
1 polymer ?
#
loop_
_entity_poly.entity_id
_entity_poly.type
_entity_poly.pdbx_seq_one_letter_code
_entity_poly.pdbx_strand_id
1 'polypeptide(L)'
;MKTAPFISIATLVFASAVHAAPNSDIKDNESKLADDPTKVVTKVGVSYANNYDFDDSNVSLSGSLAFDPARKINVRLNSDASEWRVGGSWLFPVGILNFNFGKNEYTNGATQTNYSVGTFIPMSLFGIEPLGLQLFPMAGYTYNDGESPRCDGNSASACSDVNFVGTPSAENGFYMADSAGSSGYVGAFGLKPLSQEVTLMGFAAGTYGS
;
A
#
# COMPACT_ATOMS: atom_id res chain seq x y z
N MET A 1 31.76 -48.32 11.47
CA MET A 1 31.72 -46.85 11.30
C MET A 1 30.61 -46.51 10.31
N LYS A 2 29.62 -45.75 10.79
CA LYS A 2 28.55 -45.00 10.09
C LYS A 2 27.74 -45.71 8.99
N THR A 3 26.57 -46.19 9.40
CA THR A 3 25.32 -46.25 8.63
C THR A 3 24.76 -44.83 8.40
N ALA A 4 24.25 -44.54 7.20
CA ALA A 4 23.34 -43.42 6.95
C ALA A 4 22.31 -43.82 5.87
N PRO A 5 21.00 -43.71 6.13
CA PRO A 5 19.92 -44.15 5.25
C PRO A 5 19.20 -42.99 4.51
N PHE A 6 18.47 -43.38 3.46
CA PHE A 6 17.20 -42.83 2.95
C PHE A 6 16.77 -41.43 3.38
N ILE A 7 16.58 -40.54 2.39
CA ILE A 7 15.53 -39.50 2.46
C ILE A 7 14.74 -39.55 1.14
N SER A 8 13.55 -40.12 1.25
CA SER A 8 12.51 -40.14 0.23
C SER A 8 11.97 -38.73 -0.02
N ILE A 9 11.80 -38.41 -1.30
CA ILE A 9 11.08 -37.25 -1.81
C ILE A 9 9.61 -37.41 -1.43
N ALA A 10 9.13 -36.59 -0.49
CA ALA A 10 7.73 -36.51 -0.13
C ALA A 10 6.99 -35.60 -1.12
N THR A 11 6.41 -36.22 -2.14
CA THR A 11 5.34 -35.66 -2.97
C THR A 11 4.12 -35.46 -2.08
N LEU A 12 3.88 -34.24 -1.58
CA LEU A 12 2.60 -33.92 -0.95
C LEU A 12 1.62 -33.46 -2.04
N VAL A 13 0.84 -34.45 -2.49
CA VAL A 13 -0.39 -34.29 -3.24
C VAL A 13 -1.35 -33.45 -2.39
N PHE A 14 -1.58 -32.19 -2.75
CA PHE A 14 -2.75 -31.46 -2.28
C PHE A 14 -3.97 -32.03 -3.01
N ALA A 15 -4.54 -33.07 -2.42
CA ALA A 15 -5.82 -33.62 -2.80
C ALA A 15 -6.89 -32.54 -2.62
N SER A 16 -7.63 -32.33 -3.70
CA SER A 16 -8.85 -31.56 -3.81
C SER A 16 -9.89 -32.03 -2.78
N ALA A 17 -10.01 -31.28 -1.69
CA ALA A 17 -11.21 -31.26 -0.89
C ALA A 17 -11.93 -29.94 -1.15
N VAL A 18 -12.81 -29.94 -2.16
CA VAL A 18 -13.88 -28.95 -2.29
C VAL A 18 -14.76 -29.13 -1.06
N HIS A 19 -14.40 -28.47 0.05
CA HIS A 19 -15.33 -28.23 1.12
C HIS A 19 -16.30 -27.19 0.59
N ALA A 20 -17.58 -27.57 0.56
CA ALA A 20 -18.67 -26.63 0.40
C ALA A 20 -18.43 -25.47 1.38
N ALA A 21 -18.18 -24.27 0.83
CA ALA A 21 -18.09 -23.07 1.64
C ALA A 21 -19.39 -22.96 2.44
N PRO A 22 -19.34 -22.86 3.77
CA PRO A 22 -20.54 -22.51 4.52
C PRO A 22 -21.04 -21.17 4.00
N ASN A 23 -22.35 -20.97 3.92
CA ASN A 23 -22.97 -19.68 3.62
C ASN A 23 -22.37 -18.62 4.56
N SER A 24 -21.39 -17.90 4.06
CA SER A 24 -20.69 -16.89 4.82
C SER A 24 -21.33 -15.56 4.52
N ASP A 25 -22.09 -15.05 5.49
CA ASP A 25 -22.59 -13.69 5.49
C ASP A 25 -21.40 -12.74 5.27
N ILE A 26 -21.37 -12.10 4.11
CA ILE A 26 -20.58 -10.88 3.96
C ILE A 26 -21.20 -9.91 4.95
N LYS A 27 -20.51 -9.64 6.06
CA LYS A 27 -20.94 -8.68 7.09
C LYS A 27 -21.42 -7.40 6.38
N ASP A 28 -22.62 -6.94 6.68
CA ASP A 28 -23.15 -5.69 6.16
C ASP A 28 -22.19 -4.54 6.46
N ASN A 29 -22.08 -3.54 5.58
CA ASN A 29 -21.11 -2.44 5.72
C ASN A 29 -21.19 -1.73 7.09
N GLU A 30 -22.37 -1.64 7.68
CA GLU A 30 -22.58 -1.06 9.02
C GLU A 30 -21.88 -1.85 10.13
N SER A 31 -21.87 -3.19 10.01
CA SER A 31 -21.30 -4.10 11.00
C SER A 31 -19.79 -4.31 10.87
N LYS A 32 -19.19 -3.86 9.77
CA LYS A 32 -17.74 -3.93 9.55
C LYS A 32 -17.01 -2.90 10.41
N LEU A 33 -15.81 -3.27 10.88
CA LEU A 33 -14.93 -2.34 11.60
C LEU A 33 -14.59 -1.11 10.72
N ALA A 34 -14.29 0.02 11.35
CA ALA A 34 -13.97 1.26 10.64
C ALA A 34 -12.78 1.11 9.67
N ASP A 35 -11.83 0.24 10.04
CA ASP A 35 -10.57 -0.06 9.33
C ASP A 35 -10.63 -1.35 8.51
N ASP A 36 -11.80 -2.02 8.42
CA ASP A 36 -11.97 -3.20 7.57
C ASP A 36 -11.71 -2.81 6.10
N PRO A 37 -10.72 -3.43 5.43
CA PRO A 37 -10.35 -3.06 4.06
C PRO A 37 -11.47 -3.32 3.05
N THR A 38 -12.45 -4.17 3.38
CA THR A 38 -13.60 -4.50 2.55
C THR A 38 -14.80 -3.58 2.79
N LYS A 39 -14.68 -2.58 3.68
CA LYS A 39 -15.75 -1.61 3.98
C LYS A 39 -15.83 -0.52 2.91
N VAL A 40 -17.03 -0.36 2.34
CA VAL A 40 -17.31 0.62 1.27
C VAL A 40 -18.19 1.73 1.85
N VAL A 41 -17.60 2.88 2.15
CA VAL A 41 -18.27 4.00 2.84
C VAL A 41 -17.78 5.35 2.36
N THR A 42 -18.65 6.35 2.43
CA THR A 42 -18.33 7.76 2.18
C THR A 42 -17.76 8.38 3.45
N LYS A 43 -16.59 9.01 3.35
CA LYS A 43 -15.89 9.67 4.46
C LYS A 43 -15.22 10.95 3.97
N VAL A 44 -15.04 11.92 4.86
CA VAL A 44 -14.21 13.11 4.62
C VAL A 44 -13.29 13.26 5.81
N GLY A 45 -12.04 13.64 5.56
CA GLY A 45 -11.02 13.77 6.59
C GLY A 45 -10.04 14.89 6.26
N VAL A 46 -9.54 15.51 7.31
CA VAL A 46 -8.42 16.45 7.27
C VAL A 46 -7.33 15.87 8.16
N SER A 47 -6.09 15.88 7.68
CA SER A 47 -4.93 15.47 8.45
C SER A 47 -3.91 16.58 8.48
N TYR A 48 -3.20 16.70 9.59
CA TYR A 48 -2.05 17.58 9.74
C TYR A 48 -0.83 16.73 10.09
N ALA A 49 0.29 16.98 9.41
CA ALA A 49 1.57 16.37 9.69
C ALA A 49 2.59 17.48 9.92
N ASN A 50 3.43 17.31 10.94
CA ASN A 50 4.53 18.22 11.26
C ASN A 50 5.80 17.38 11.46
N ASN A 51 6.80 17.61 10.62
CA ASN A 51 8.13 17.05 10.78
C ASN A 51 9.04 18.07 11.46
N TYR A 52 9.29 17.86 12.76
CA TYR A 52 10.10 18.74 13.60
C TYR A 52 11.55 18.89 13.11
N ASP A 53 12.09 17.86 12.42
CA ASP A 53 13.48 17.81 11.96
C ASP A 53 13.70 18.56 10.63
N PHE A 54 12.63 18.83 9.87
CA PHE A 54 12.69 19.45 8.54
C PHE A 54 11.89 20.76 8.42
N ASP A 55 11.32 21.27 9.53
CA ASP A 55 10.41 22.42 9.57
C ASP A 55 9.34 22.38 8.46
N ASP A 56 8.82 21.18 8.23
CA ASP A 56 7.85 20.90 7.18
C ASP A 56 6.51 20.57 7.84
N SER A 57 5.54 21.45 7.63
CA SER A 57 4.17 21.27 8.11
C SER A 57 3.23 21.20 6.91
N ASN A 58 2.43 20.14 6.87
CA ASN A 58 1.56 19.85 5.74
C ASN A 58 0.14 19.53 6.21
N VAL A 59 -0.84 20.15 5.57
CA VAL A 59 -2.26 19.83 5.75
C VAL A 59 -2.72 19.05 4.52
N SER A 60 -3.34 17.88 4.74
CA SER A 60 -3.94 17.12 3.65
C SER A 60 -5.44 16.91 3.84
N LEU A 61 -6.18 17.09 2.75
CA LEU A 61 -7.59 16.80 2.62
C LEU A 61 -7.74 15.43 1.98
N SER A 62 -8.62 14.61 2.54
CA SER A 62 -8.95 13.29 2.02
C SER A 62 -10.45 13.06 2.04
N GLY A 63 -10.93 12.27 1.10
CA GLY A 63 -12.32 11.86 1.06
C GLY A 63 -12.50 10.56 0.30
N SER A 64 -13.56 9.84 0.64
CA SER A 64 -14.06 8.71 -0.11
C SER A 64 -15.52 8.93 -0.43
N LEU A 65 -15.94 8.54 -1.63
CA LEU A 65 -17.32 8.56 -2.06
C LEU A 65 -17.71 7.15 -2.48
N ALA A 66 -18.60 6.52 -1.72
CA ALA A 66 -19.24 5.27 -2.10
C ALA A 66 -20.36 5.56 -3.10
N PHE A 67 -20.27 4.96 -4.29
CA PHE A 67 -21.32 5.06 -5.30
C PHE A 67 -22.46 4.09 -5.02
N ASP A 68 -22.11 2.94 -4.45
CA ASP A 68 -23.01 1.86 -4.06
C ASP A 68 -22.32 0.99 -2.98
N PRO A 69 -22.97 -0.08 -2.47
CA PRO A 69 -22.38 -0.94 -1.46
C PRO A 69 -21.08 -1.66 -1.85
N ALA A 70 -20.73 -1.69 -3.14
CA ALA A 70 -19.56 -2.41 -3.66
C ALA A 70 -18.46 -1.49 -4.21
N ARG A 71 -18.78 -0.29 -4.69
CA ARG A 71 -17.84 0.58 -5.40
C ARG A 71 -17.65 1.92 -4.67
N LYS A 72 -16.40 2.30 -4.46
CA LYS A 72 -16.02 3.64 -3.98
C LYS A 72 -14.82 4.21 -4.74
N ILE A 73 -14.74 5.54 -4.77
CA ILE A 73 -13.55 6.29 -5.15
C ILE A 73 -12.98 6.99 -3.90
N ASN A 74 -11.69 7.20 -3.86
CA ASN A 74 -10.97 7.87 -2.78
C ASN A 74 -10.03 8.91 -3.39
N VAL A 75 -10.00 10.10 -2.82
CA VAL A 75 -9.12 11.19 -3.23
C VAL A 75 -8.41 11.73 -2.01
N ARG A 76 -7.13 12.03 -2.15
CA ARG A 76 -6.33 12.76 -1.16
C ARG A 76 -5.47 13.78 -1.89
N LEU A 77 -5.36 14.96 -1.32
CA LEU A 77 -4.51 16.05 -1.80
C LEU A 77 -3.94 16.82 -0.62
N ASN A 78 -2.70 17.26 -0.73
CA ASN A 78 -2.12 18.19 0.23
C ASN A 78 -2.35 19.65 -0.16
N SER A 79 -2.09 20.57 0.77
CA SER A 79 -2.44 21.99 0.66
C SER A 79 -1.76 22.72 -0.50
N ASP A 80 -0.56 22.30 -0.88
CA ASP A 80 0.25 22.82 -1.97
C ASP A 80 0.16 21.97 -3.26
N ALA A 81 -0.65 20.91 -3.25
CA ALA A 81 -0.88 19.99 -4.36
C ALA A 81 0.36 19.20 -4.86
N SER A 82 1.48 19.23 -4.12
CA SER A 82 2.69 18.45 -4.42
C SER A 82 2.50 16.93 -4.20
N GLU A 83 1.57 16.53 -3.32
CA GLU A 83 1.13 15.15 -3.14
C GLU A 83 -0.37 15.04 -3.43
N TRP A 84 -0.72 14.23 -4.42
CA TRP A 84 -2.11 13.83 -4.63
C TRP A 84 -2.22 12.34 -4.91
N ARG A 85 -3.39 11.80 -4.58
CA ARG A 85 -3.71 10.39 -4.71
C ARG A 85 -5.17 10.22 -5.08
N VAL A 86 -5.44 9.52 -6.16
CA VAL A 86 -6.77 9.09 -6.60
C VAL A 86 -6.78 7.57 -6.66
N GLY A 87 -7.60 6.96 -5.83
CA GLY A 87 -7.80 5.52 -5.83
C GLY A 87 -9.27 5.15 -5.87
N GLY A 88 -9.53 3.87 -5.94
CA GLY A 88 -10.88 3.34 -5.87
C GLY A 88 -10.84 1.88 -5.51
N SER A 89 -12.02 1.35 -5.24
CA SER A 89 -12.14 -0.05 -4.88
C SER A 89 -13.46 -0.63 -5.33
N TRP A 90 -13.42 -1.91 -5.67
CA TRP A 90 -14.56 -2.72 -6.06
C TRP A 90 -14.61 -3.98 -5.20
N LEU A 91 -15.65 -4.10 -4.39
CA LEU A 91 -15.98 -5.28 -3.60
C LEU A 91 -16.65 -6.35 -4.48
N PHE A 92 -16.02 -7.51 -4.56
CA PHE A 92 -16.53 -8.73 -5.12
C PHE A 92 -17.00 -9.67 -3.98
N PRO A 93 -17.75 -10.74 -4.30
CA PRO A 93 -18.20 -11.69 -3.28
C PRO A 93 -17.06 -12.36 -2.50
N VAL A 94 -15.89 -12.48 -3.13
CA VAL A 94 -14.72 -13.18 -2.56
C VAL A 94 -13.68 -12.23 -1.95
N GLY A 95 -13.84 -10.92 -2.09
CA GLY A 95 -12.82 -9.97 -1.65
C GLY A 95 -12.93 -8.63 -2.36
N ILE A 96 -12.03 -7.72 -2.06
CA ILE A 96 -12.02 -6.38 -2.63
C ILE A 96 -10.81 -6.20 -3.53
N LEU A 97 -10.99 -5.54 -4.67
CA LEU A 97 -9.92 -5.05 -5.52
C LEU A 97 -9.79 -3.54 -5.30
N ASN A 98 -8.58 -3.09 -4.99
CA ASN A 98 -8.23 -1.69 -4.81
C ASN A 98 -7.27 -1.28 -5.92
N PHE A 99 -7.44 -0.10 -6.45
CA PHE A 99 -6.48 0.53 -7.35
C PHE A 99 -6.19 1.94 -6.86
N ASN A 100 -5.00 2.42 -7.17
CA ASN A 100 -4.51 3.69 -6.65
C ASN A 100 -3.51 4.29 -7.62
N PHE A 101 -3.66 5.59 -7.87
CA PHE A 101 -2.79 6.42 -8.66
C PHE A 101 -2.40 7.63 -7.83
N GLY A 102 -1.14 8.03 -7.86
CA GLY A 102 -0.75 9.25 -7.17
C GLY A 102 0.55 9.80 -7.68
N LYS A 103 0.78 11.07 -7.38
CA LYS A 103 2.05 11.75 -7.65
C LYS A 103 2.53 12.39 -6.36
N ASN A 104 3.84 12.40 -6.20
CA ASN A 104 4.54 13.13 -5.15
C ASN A 104 5.66 13.98 -5.77
N GLU A 105 5.79 15.21 -5.31
CA GLU A 105 6.88 16.12 -5.66
C GLU A 105 7.67 16.42 -4.38
N TYR A 106 8.96 16.11 -4.41
CA TYR A 106 9.85 16.27 -3.26
C TYR A 106 10.54 17.63 -3.29
N THR A 107 10.98 18.10 -2.12
CA THR A 107 11.65 19.40 -1.97
C THR A 107 12.95 19.55 -2.77
N ASN A 108 13.58 18.43 -3.14
CA ASN A 108 14.77 18.41 -4.01
C ASN A 108 14.44 18.47 -5.51
N GLY A 109 13.17 18.68 -5.88
CA GLY A 109 12.69 18.68 -7.27
C GLY A 109 12.46 17.29 -7.86
N ALA A 110 12.74 16.21 -7.11
CA ALA A 110 12.41 14.87 -7.56
C ALA A 110 10.90 14.68 -7.63
N THR A 111 10.44 13.85 -8.56
CA THR A 111 9.04 13.47 -8.69
C THR A 111 8.89 11.96 -8.66
N GLN A 112 7.75 11.48 -8.17
CA GLN A 112 7.39 10.07 -8.22
C GLN A 112 5.91 9.92 -8.54
N THR A 113 5.58 9.17 -9.58
CA THR A 113 4.23 8.72 -9.86
C THR A 113 4.09 7.25 -9.48
N ASN A 114 3.02 6.91 -8.78
CA ASN A 114 2.70 5.55 -8.35
C ASN A 114 1.42 5.07 -9.00
N TYR A 115 1.43 3.82 -9.46
CA TYR A 115 0.30 3.08 -9.96
C TYR A 115 0.25 1.74 -9.23
N SER A 116 -0.78 1.47 -8.45
CA SER A 116 -0.90 0.22 -7.71
C SER A 116 -2.27 -0.40 -7.82
N VAL A 117 -2.28 -1.72 -7.81
CA VAL A 117 -3.46 -2.56 -7.68
C VAL A 117 -3.22 -3.57 -6.58
N GLY A 118 -4.21 -3.78 -5.71
CA GLY A 118 -4.11 -4.69 -4.60
C GLY A 118 -5.45 -5.35 -4.29
N THR A 119 -5.42 -6.43 -3.55
CA THR A 119 -6.61 -7.14 -3.13
C THR A 119 -6.54 -7.57 -1.68
N PHE A 120 -7.71 -7.64 -1.04
CA PHE A 120 -7.89 -8.22 0.28
C PHE A 120 -9.02 -9.23 0.24
N ILE A 121 -8.80 -10.41 0.80
CA ILE A 121 -9.80 -11.48 0.88
C ILE A 121 -10.18 -11.65 2.36
N PRO A 122 -11.41 -11.33 2.79
CA PRO A 122 -11.81 -11.55 4.18
C PRO A 122 -11.90 -13.04 4.48
N MET A 123 -11.12 -13.53 5.44
CA MET A 123 -11.11 -14.95 5.85
C MET A 123 -12.38 -15.37 6.61
N SER A 124 -13.16 -14.39 7.08
CA SER A 124 -14.50 -14.62 7.61
C SER A 124 -15.45 -15.26 6.58
N LEU A 125 -15.19 -15.10 5.27
CA LEU A 125 -15.91 -15.83 4.21
C LEU A 125 -15.74 -17.35 4.30
N PHE A 126 -14.66 -17.80 4.92
CA PHE A 126 -14.37 -19.22 5.09
C PHE A 126 -14.63 -19.67 6.53
N GLY A 127 -15.27 -18.85 7.36
CA GLY A 127 -15.50 -19.12 8.78
C GLY A 127 -14.23 -19.03 9.64
N ILE A 128 -13.15 -18.42 9.12
CA ILE A 128 -11.88 -18.29 9.83
C ILE A 128 -11.81 -16.92 10.50
N GLU A 129 -12.17 -16.87 11.78
CA GLU A 129 -12.05 -15.67 12.64
C GLU A 129 -11.53 -16.09 14.03
N PRO A 130 -10.28 -16.60 14.15
CA PRO A 130 -9.78 -17.19 15.38
C PRO A 130 -9.68 -16.15 16.49
N LEU A 131 -10.29 -16.42 17.65
CA LEU A 131 -10.30 -15.50 18.81
C LEU A 131 -10.81 -14.08 18.47
N GLY A 132 -11.72 -13.96 17.50
CA GLY A 132 -12.25 -12.69 17.01
C GLY A 132 -11.28 -11.88 16.15
N LEU A 133 -10.17 -12.50 15.70
CA LEU A 133 -9.22 -11.88 14.78
C LEU A 133 -9.73 -12.02 13.34
N GLN A 134 -10.05 -10.89 12.72
CA GLN A 134 -10.37 -10.82 11.30
C GLN A 134 -9.08 -10.79 10.50
N LEU A 135 -8.91 -11.78 9.63
CA LEU A 135 -7.73 -11.93 8.80
C LEU A 135 -8.05 -11.64 7.35
N PHE A 136 -7.12 -10.95 6.69
CA PHE A 136 -7.23 -10.54 5.30
C PHE A 136 -5.90 -10.80 4.59
N PRO A 137 -5.71 -11.99 3.98
CA PRO A 137 -4.69 -12.19 2.99
C PRO A 137 -4.74 -11.08 1.94
N MET A 138 -3.57 -10.54 1.65
CA MET A 138 -3.40 -9.44 0.73
C MET A 138 -2.34 -9.78 -0.32
N ALA A 139 -2.57 -9.29 -1.52
CA ALA A 139 -1.60 -9.34 -2.60
C ALA A 139 -1.76 -8.10 -3.47
N GLY A 140 -0.70 -7.69 -4.14
CA GLY A 140 -0.78 -6.57 -5.06
C GLY A 140 0.48 -6.36 -5.86
N TYR A 141 0.37 -5.40 -6.76
CA TYR A 141 1.41 -4.98 -7.66
C TYR A 141 1.44 -3.46 -7.70
N THR A 142 2.65 -2.92 -7.73
CA THR A 142 2.92 -1.50 -7.77
C THR A 142 3.94 -1.23 -8.87
N TYR A 143 3.68 -0.20 -9.66
CA TYR A 143 4.63 0.39 -10.58
C TYR A 143 4.88 1.83 -10.14
N ASN A 144 6.15 2.22 -10.10
CA ASN A 144 6.55 3.59 -9.83
C ASN A 144 7.42 4.07 -10.99
N ASP A 145 7.18 5.29 -11.43
CA ASP A 145 8.11 6.05 -12.24
C ASP A 145 8.39 7.38 -11.55
N GLY A 146 9.40 8.09 -12.02
CA GLY A 146 9.78 9.35 -11.43
C GLY A 146 11.09 9.85 -11.98
N GLU A 147 11.38 11.09 -11.61
CA GLU A 147 12.61 11.77 -12.00
C GLU A 147 13.34 12.18 -10.73
N SER A 148 14.66 12.09 -10.75
CA SER A 148 15.49 12.57 -9.63
C SER A 148 16.69 13.35 -10.14
N PRO A 149 17.11 14.42 -9.44
CA PRO A 149 18.31 15.14 -9.82
C PRO A 149 19.54 14.23 -9.62
N ARG A 150 20.34 14.10 -10.68
CA ARG A 150 21.64 13.39 -10.68
C ARG A 150 22.73 14.35 -11.12
N CYS A 151 23.90 14.23 -10.51
CA CYS A 151 25.07 14.99 -10.94
C CYS A 151 25.56 14.47 -12.30
N ASP A 152 25.90 15.38 -13.20
CA ASP A 152 26.42 15.10 -14.56
C ASP A 152 27.77 14.35 -14.58
N GLY A 153 28.44 14.25 -13.43
CA GLY A 153 29.72 13.56 -13.27
C GLY A 153 30.93 14.38 -13.75
N ASN A 154 30.73 15.63 -14.14
CA ASN A 154 31.81 16.53 -14.51
C ASN A 154 32.46 17.11 -13.25
N SER A 155 33.77 16.91 -13.09
CA SER A 155 34.53 17.41 -11.93
C SER A 155 34.61 18.93 -11.83
N ALA A 156 34.20 19.66 -12.87
CA ALA A 156 34.07 21.12 -12.83
C ALA A 156 32.67 21.60 -12.40
N SER A 157 31.69 20.71 -12.33
CA SER A 157 30.31 21.03 -11.94
C SER A 157 30.19 21.16 -10.43
N ALA A 158 29.37 22.10 -9.96
CA ALA A 158 29.17 22.35 -8.53
C ALA A 158 28.63 21.11 -7.78
N CYS A 159 27.87 20.26 -8.47
CA CYS A 159 27.36 18.99 -7.94
C CYS A 159 28.43 17.94 -7.59
N SER A 160 29.68 18.12 -8.05
CA SER A 160 30.80 17.22 -7.76
C SER A 160 31.44 17.49 -6.39
N ASP A 161 31.13 18.63 -5.77
CA ASP A 161 31.56 18.92 -4.40
C ASP A 161 30.70 18.14 -3.40
N VAL A 162 31.36 17.34 -2.56
CA VAL A 162 30.72 16.58 -1.47
C VAL A 162 30.06 17.48 -0.42
N ASN A 163 30.43 18.77 -0.38
CA ASN A 163 29.86 19.78 0.51
C ASN A 163 28.91 20.74 -0.23
N PHE A 164 28.37 20.37 -1.38
CA PHE A 164 27.43 21.22 -2.11
C PHE A 164 26.23 21.61 -1.22
N VAL A 165 26.05 22.91 -1.02
CA VAL A 165 24.90 23.50 -0.32
C VAL A 165 24.17 24.39 -1.31
N GLY A 166 23.05 23.90 -1.84
CA GLY A 166 22.23 24.60 -2.83
C GLY A 166 21.09 23.73 -3.34
N THR A 167 20.23 24.31 -4.19
CA THR A 167 19.17 23.55 -4.86
C THR A 167 19.75 22.82 -6.08
N PRO A 168 19.41 21.53 -6.29
CA PRO A 168 19.77 20.83 -7.52
C PRO A 168 19.19 21.56 -8.74
N SER A 169 20.05 21.98 -9.67
CA SER A 169 19.68 22.70 -10.89
C SER A 169 20.66 22.42 -12.03
N ALA A 170 20.25 22.69 -13.27
CA ALA A 170 21.11 22.56 -14.45
C ALA A 170 22.36 23.46 -14.35
N GLU A 171 22.23 24.64 -13.76
CA GLU A 171 23.35 25.58 -13.53
C GLU A 171 24.40 25.01 -12.57
N ASN A 172 23.98 24.15 -11.64
CA ASN A 172 24.85 23.47 -10.69
C ASN A 172 25.37 22.12 -11.20
N GLY A 173 25.09 21.77 -12.46
CA GLY A 173 25.50 20.51 -13.10
C GLY A 173 24.62 19.31 -12.78
N PHE A 174 23.39 19.53 -12.31
CA PHE A 174 22.41 18.45 -12.15
C PHE A 174 21.57 18.30 -13.41
N TYR A 175 21.25 17.06 -13.76
CA TYR A 175 20.23 16.73 -14.75
C TYR A 175 19.17 15.84 -14.11
N MET A 176 17.96 15.83 -14.67
CA MET A 176 16.89 14.95 -14.22
C MET A 176 17.08 13.58 -14.86
N ALA A 177 17.25 12.54 -14.02
CA ALA A 177 17.35 11.17 -14.48
C ALA A 177 16.05 10.42 -14.14
N ASP A 178 15.50 9.77 -15.16
CA ASP A 178 14.33 8.91 -15.02
C ASP A 178 14.69 7.65 -14.24
N SER A 179 13.78 7.24 -13.36
CA SER A 179 13.84 5.99 -12.64
C SER A 179 12.46 5.36 -12.64
N ALA A 180 12.37 4.12 -13.10
CA ALA A 180 11.16 3.33 -13.03
C ALA A 180 11.44 1.99 -12.36
N GLY A 181 10.48 1.50 -11.59
CA GLY A 181 10.59 0.25 -10.87
C GLY A 181 9.22 -0.35 -10.57
N SER A 182 9.15 -1.66 -10.51
CA SER A 182 7.93 -2.38 -10.18
C SER A 182 8.16 -3.33 -9.03
N SER A 183 7.12 -3.56 -8.23
CA SER A 183 7.17 -4.53 -7.14
C SER A 183 5.85 -5.23 -6.95
N GLY A 184 5.92 -6.51 -6.64
CA GLY A 184 4.81 -7.30 -6.13
C GLY A 184 4.89 -7.43 -4.62
N TYR A 185 3.75 -7.61 -3.98
CA TYR A 185 3.69 -7.96 -2.56
C TYR A 185 2.64 -9.02 -2.28
N VAL A 186 2.91 -9.80 -1.24
CA VAL A 186 1.96 -10.74 -0.63
C VAL A 186 2.08 -10.65 0.88
N GLY A 187 0.97 -10.82 1.59
CA GLY A 187 0.96 -10.68 3.04
C GLY A 187 -0.38 -10.99 3.66
N ALA A 188 -0.51 -10.61 4.92
CA ALA A 188 -1.77 -10.66 5.66
C ALA A 188 -1.94 -9.39 6.50
N PHE A 189 -3.18 -8.93 6.54
CA PHE A 189 -3.65 -7.86 7.41
C PHE A 189 -4.61 -8.45 8.45
N GLY A 190 -4.57 -7.96 9.67
CA GLY A 190 -5.32 -8.49 10.80
C GLY A 190 -5.95 -7.37 11.63
N LEU A 191 -7.22 -7.55 11.99
CA LEU A 191 -7.95 -6.67 12.89
C LEU A 191 -8.53 -7.46 14.06
N LYS A 192 -8.32 -6.99 15.28
CA LYS A 192 -8.96 -7.54 16.47
C LYS A 192 -9.56 -6.41 17.30
N PRO A 193 -10.90 -6.31 17.42
CA PRO A 193 -11.50 -5.36 18.34
C PRO A 193 -11.14 -5.77 19.78
N LEU A 194 -10.53 -4.85 20.53
CA LEU A 194 -10.23 -5.00 21.95
C LEU A 194 -11.35 -4.44 22.82
N SER A 195 -12.04 -3.40 22.33
CA SER A 195 -13.24 -2.81 22.91
C SER A 195 -14.12 -2.25 21.77
N GLN A 196 -15.20 -1.52 22.11
CA GLN A 196 -16.04 -0.84 21.11
C GLN A 196 -15.31 0.29 20.38
N GLU A 197 -14.26 0.85 20.98
CA GLU A 197 -13.55 2.04 20.48
C GLU A 197 -12.10 1.72 20.08
N VAL A 198 -11.55 0.60 20.55
CA VAL A 198 -10.15 0.24 20.34
C VAL A 198 -10.06 -1.03 19.51
N THR A 199 -9.39 -0.93 18.35
CA THR A 199 -9.07 -2.06 17.48
C THR A 199 -7.56 -2.22 17.39
N LEU A 200 -7.08 -3.43 17.70
CA LEU A 200 -5.71 -3.82 17.40
C LEU A 200 -5.59 -4.12 15.91
N MET A 201 -4.62 -3.51 15.26
CA MET A 201 -4.32 -3.70 13.85
C MET A 201 -2.90 -4.23 13.70
N GLY A 202 -2.73 -5.21 12.81
CA GLY A 202 -1.43 -5.78 12.48
C GLY A 202 -1.34 -6.09 11.00
N PHE A 203 -0.15 -5.96 10.43
CA PHE A 203 0.12 -6.35 9.05
C PHE A 203 1.49 -7.00 8.94
N ALA A 204 1.62 -7.95 8.02
CA ALA A 204 2.89 -8.55 7.64
C ALA A 204 2.87 -8.81 6.15
N ALA A 205 3.83 -8.23 5.41
CA ALA A 205 3.93 -8.39 3.97
C ALA A 205 5.39 -8.53 3.53
N GLY A 206 5.62 -9.41 2.57
CA GLY A 206 6.85 -9.49 1.81
C GLY A 206 6.68 -8.75 0.50
N THR A 207 7.71 -8.05 0.06
CA THR A 207 7.73 -7.34 -1.23
C THR A 207 8.97 -7.76 -2.01
N TYR A 208 8.86 -7.80 -3.34
CA TYR A 208 9.98 -8.04 -4.23
C TYR A 208 9.79 -7.23 -5.52
N GLY A 209 10.87 -6.62 -6.01
CA GLY A 209 10.80 -5.70 -7.14
C GLY A 209 12.15 -5.47 -7.81
N SER A 210 12.06 -4.78 -8.96
CA SER A 210 13.17 -4.41 -9.86
C SER A 210 13.75 -3.04 -9.49
#